data_AF-A0A1U7DEY2-F1
#
_entry.id   AF-A0A1U7DEY2-F1
#
_cell.length_a   1.000
_cell.length_b   1.000
_cell.length_c   1.000
_cell.angle_alpha   90.00
_cell.angle_beta   90.00
_cell.angle_gamma   90.00
#
_symmetry.space_group_name_H-M   'P 1'
#
loop_
_entity.id
_entity.type
_entity.pdbx_description
1 polymer ?
#
loop_
_entity_poly.entity_id
_entity_poly.type
_entity_poly.pdbx_seq_one_letter_code
_entity_poly.pdbx_strand_id
1 'polypeptide(L)' 'MATLTPTETAMLRSFAAGAPLPVMSKVALRMAVMAMTWSTRARTRAALANLSDEALRDVGLTREEMRAEANRPFWQG' A
#
# COMPACT_ATOMS: atom_id res chain seq x y z
N MET A 1 -35.71 15.97 28.22
CA MET A 1 -35.34 14.63 27.69
C MET A 1 -35.60 14.65 26.21
N ALA A 2 -34.57 14.76 25.36
CA ALA A 2 -34.75 14.76 23.90
C ALA A 2 -35.08 13.32 23.45
N THR A 3 -36.29 13.10 22.95
CA THR A 3 -36.68 11.81 22.37
C THR A 3 -36.24 11.75 20.92
N LEU A 4 -35.26 10.89 20.63
CA LEU A 4 -34.86 10.60 19.26
C LEU A 4 -36.03 9.94 18.52
N THR A 5 -36.30 10.41 17.32
CA THR A 5 -37.36 9.89 16.45
C THR A 5 -37.00 8.49 15.93
N PRO A 6 -37.99 7.69 15.50
CA PRO A 6 -37.76 6.36 14.93
C PRO A 6 -36.80 6.38 13.72
N THR A 7 -36.80 7.47 12.95
CA THR A 7 -35.92 7.66 11.79
C THR A 7 -34.47 7.92 12.20
N GLU A 8 -34.25 8.72 13.25
CA GLU A 8 -32.92 9.01 13.77
C GLU A 8 -32.28 7.77 14.39
N THR A 9 -33.07 6.96 15.11
CA THR A 9 -32.61 5.68 15.65
C THR A 9 -32.31 4.66 14.55
N ALA A 10 -33.04 4.65 13.44
CA ALA A 10 -32.75 3.80 12.29
C ALA A 10 -31.44 4.19 11.57
N MET A 11 -31.19 5.49 11.35
CA MET A 11 -29.92 5.97 10.78
C MET A 11 -28.74 5.68 11.71
N LEU A 12 -28.86 5.93 13.01
CA LEU A 12 -27.78 5.64 13.95
C LEU A 12 -27.46 4.14 13.98
N ARG A 13 -28.47 3.26 13.82
CA ARG A 13 -28.25 1.82 13.69
C ARG A 13 -27.51 1.44 12.42
N SER A 14 -27.77 2.07 11.27
CA SER A 14 -27.02 1.76 10.04
C SER A 14 -25.55 2.21 10.12
N PHE A 15 -25.28 3.32 10.80
CA PHE A 15 -23.90 3.75 11.10
C PHE A 15 -23.22 2.84 12.14
N ALA A 16 -23.92 2.49 13.22
CA ALA A 16 -23.39 1.66 14.31
C ALA A 16 -23.23 0.17 13.93
N ALA A 17 -24.03 -0.34 12.98
CA ALA A 17 -24.01 -1.74 12.56
C ALA A 17 -22.84 -2.13 11.65
N GLY A 18 -21.84 -1.25 11.44
CA GLY A 18 -20.69 -1.56 10.60
C GLY A 18 -21.11 -1.90 9.17
N ALA A 19 -21.97 -1.04 8.58
CA ALA A 19 -22.44 -1.22 7.21
C ALA A 19 -21.24 -1.55 6.29
N PRO A 20 -21.30 -2.67 5.54
CA PRO A 20 -20.16 -3.12 4.77
C PRO A 20 -19.77 -2.01 3.79
N LEU A 21 -18.47 -1.65 3.79
CA LEU A 21 -17.94 -0.67 2.84
C LEU A 21 -18.50 -0.96 1.44
N PRO A 22 -19.06 0.05 0.74
CA PRO A 22 -19.50 -0.11 -0.63
C PRO A 22 -18.40 -0.79 -1.45
N VAL A 23 -18.77 -1.69 -2.37
CA VAL A 23 -17.81 -2.49 -3.14
C VAL A 23 -16.76 -1.59 -3.81
N MET A 24 -17.17 -0.44 -4.33
CA MET A 24 -16.27 0.55 -4.93
C MET A 24 -15.23 1.10 -3.96
N SER A 25 -15.60 1.36 -2.70
CA SER A 25 -14.66 1.81 -1.67
C SER A 25 -13.61 0.74 -1.35
N LYS A 26 -14.01 -0.54 -1.32
CA LYS A 26 -13.06 -1.65 -1.12
C LYS A 26 -12.09 -1.79 -2.30
N VAL A 27 -12.59 -1.62 -3.52
CA VAL A 27 -11.74 -1.63 -4.74
C VAL A 27 -10.77 -0.46 -4.71
N ALA A 28 -11.25 0.76 -4.44
CA ALA A 28 -10.40 1.95 -4.35
C ALA A 28 -9.31 1.78 -3.28
N LEU A 29 -9.65 1.25 -2.10
CA LEU A 29 -8.67 0.97 -1.05
C LEU A 29 -7.62 -0.05 -1.49
N ARG A 30 -8.03 -1.15 -2.15
CA ARG A 30 -7.08 -2.14 -2.68
C ARG A 30 -6.15 -1.53 -3.73
N MET A 31 -6.69 -0.72 -4.64
CA MET A 31 -5.90 0.00 -5.64
C MET A 31 -4.91 0.96 -4.99
N ALA A 32 -5.34 1.69 -3.96
CA ALA A 32 -4.48 2.60 -3.20
C ALA A 32 -3.33 1.84 -2.51
N VAL A 33 -3.63 0.70 -1.85
CA VAL A 33 -2.62 -0.15 -1.23
C VAL A 33 -1.64 -0.70 -2.26
N MET A 34 -2.13 -1.21 -3.40
CA MET A 34 -1.28 -1.69 -4.50
C MET A 34 -0.35 -0.59 -5.02
N ALA A 35 -0.89 0.61 -5.27
CA ALA A 35 -0.10 1.76 -5.72
C ALA A 35 0.95 2.17 -4.68
N MET A 36 0.62 2.16 -3.38
CA MET A 36 1.59 2.42 -2.30
C MET A 36 2.70 1.37 -2.27
N THR A 37 2.36 0.08 -2.39
CA THR A 37 3.34 -1.01 -2.45
C THR A 37 4.28 -0.84 -3.64
N TRP A 38 3.73 -0.57 -4.83
CA TRP A 38 4.51 -0.31 -6.04
C TRP A 38 5.43 0.90 -5.89
N SER A 39 4.92 1.99 -5.31
CA SER A 39 5.69 3.19 -5.02
C SER A 39 6.87 2.91 -4.08
N THR A 40 6.65 2.12 -3.02
CA THR A 40 7.72 1.71 -2.10
C THR A 40 8.75 0.83 -2.80
N ARG A 41 8.33 -0.17 -3.58
CA ARG A 41 9.25 -1.02 -4.36
C ARG A 41 10.11 -0.22 -5.32
N ALA A 42 9.51 0.72 -6.05
CA ALA A 42 10.22 1.59 -6.97
C ALA A 42 11.29 2.42 -6.25
N ARG A 43 10.95 3.01 -5.09
CA ARG A 43 11.92 3.76 -4.26
C ARG A 43 13.05 2.87 -3.75
N THR A 44 12.75 1.69 -3.23
CA THR A 44 13.77 0.76 -2.71
C THR A 44 14.72 0.30 -3.82
N ARG A 45 14.22 -0.03 -5.01
CA ARG A 45 15.06 -0.41 -6.15
C ARG A 45 15.91 0.73 -6.68
N ALA A 46 15.37 1.95 -6.69
CA ALA A 46 16.15 3.14 -7.01
C ALA A 46 17.26 3.40 -5.98
N ALA A 47 16.99 3.19 -4.68
CA ALA A 47 18.01 3.29 -3.64
C ALA A 47 19.09 2.21 -3.80
N LEU A 48 18.70 0.97 -4.10
CA LEU A 48 19.62 -0.14 -4.38
C LEU A 48 20.55 0.18 -5.57
N ALA A 49 20.00 0.79 -6.63
CA ALA A 49 20.78 1.23 -7.79
C ALA A 49 21.84 2.30 -7.49
N ASN A 50 21.63 3.07 -6.41
CA ASN A 50 22.51 4.17 -6.00
C ASN A 50 23.56 3.75 -4.94
N LEU A 51 23.63 2.47 -4.55
CA LEU A 51 24.63 2.01 -3.58
C LEU A 51 26.06 2.05 -4.15
N SER A 52 27.01 2.44 -3.30
CA SER A 52 28.44 2.38 -3.62
C SER A 52 28.95 0.92 -3.65
N ASP A 53 30.13 0.69 -4.22
CA ASP A 53 30.72 -0.66 -4.28
C ASP A 53 31.05 -1.22 -2.89
N GLU A 54 31.38 -0.36 -1.92
CA GLU A 54 31.59 -0.72 -0.52
C GLU A 54 30.28 -1.21 0.10
N ALA A 55 29.20 -0.45 -0.07
CA ALA A 55 27.88 -0.80 0.46
C ALA A 55 27.33 -2.09 -0.17
N LEU A 56 27.58 -2.30 -1.47
CA LEU A 56 27.22 -3.55 -2.14
C LEU A 56 28.00 -4.74 -1.56
N ARG A 57 29.29 -4.56 -1.25
CA ARG A 57 30.10 -5.59 -0.59
C ARG A 57 29.62 -5.93 0.81
N ASP A 58 29.21 -4.94 1.60
CA ASP A 58 28.65 -5.16 2.94
C ASP A 58 27.35 -5.98 2.90
N VAL A 59 26.50 -5.75 1.89
CA VAL A 59 25.26 -6.52 1.68
C VAL A 59 25.52 -7.87 0.99
N GLY A 60 26.74 -8.08 0.48
CA GLY A 60 27.14 -9.30 -0.23
C GLY A 60 26.57 -9.42 -1.64
N LEU A 61 26.26 -8.30 -2.29
CA LEU A 61 25.74 -8.26 -3.67
C LEU A 61 26.82 -7.82 -4.66
N THR A 62 26.82 -8.44 -5.83
CA THR A 62 27.61 -7.95 -6.98
C THR A 62 26.88 -6.80 -7.70
N ARG A 63 27.65 -6.04 -8.49
CA ARG A 63 27.08 -4.96 -9.33
C ARG A 63 26.06 -5.49 -10.36
N GLU A 64 26.25 -6.72 -10.83
CA GLU A 64 25.35 -7.35 -11.79
C GLU A 64 24.04 -7.78 -11.14
N GLU A 65 24.09 -8.43 -9.97
CA GLU A 65 22.91 -8.79 -9.18
C GLU A 65 22.10 -7.57 -8.76
N MET A 66 22.79 -6.50 -8.33
CA MET A 66 22.16 -5.22 -8.04
C MET A 66 21.38 -4.68 -9.23
N ARG A 67 21.97 -4.69 -10.44
CA ARG A 67 21.31 -4.21 -11.67
C ARG A 67 20.12 -5.08 -12.03
N ALA A 68 20.25 -6.39 -11.89
CA ALA A 68 19.15 -7.32 -12.13
C ALA A 68 17.97 -7.03 -11.20
N GLU A 69 18.22 -6.85 -9.91
CA GLU A 69 17.17 -6.53 -8.92
C GLU A 69 16.60 -5.11 -9.11
N ALA A 70 17.45 -4.11 -9.38
CA ALA A 70 17.03 -2.74 -9.60
C ALA A 70 16.13 -2.59 -10.84
N ASN A 71 16.37 -3.38 -11.88
CA ASN A 71 15.58 -3.39 -13.11
C ASN A 71 14.28 -4.21 -13.01
N ARG A 72 14.00 -4.87 -11.88
CA ARG A 72 12.76 -5.64 -11.74
C ARG A 72 11.54 -4.72 -11.81
N PRO A 73 10.49 -5.09 -12.56
CA PRO A 73 9.27 -4.31 -12.64
C PRO A 73 8.64 -4.07 -11.26
N PHE A 74 8.25 -2.83 -10.95
CA PHE A 74 7.69 -2.46 -9.64
C PHE A 74 6.43 -3.26 -9.26
N TRP A 75 5.68 -3.73 -10.27
CA TRP A 75 4.48 -4.52 -10.07
C TRP A 75 4.76 -5.98 -9.71
N GLN A 76 5.98 -6.46 -9.98
CA GLN A 76 6.40 -7.81 -9.67
C GLN A 76 6.86 -7.90 -8.20
N GLY A 77 6.16 -8.76 -7.45
CA GLY A 77 6.55 -9.18 -6.10
C GLY A 77 7.73 -10.12 -6.12
#